data_AF-A0A0C2YWK2-F1
#
_entry.id   AF-A0A0C2YWK2-F1
#
_cell.length_a   1.000
_cell.length_b   1.000
_cell.length_c   1.000
_cell.angle_alpha   90.00
_cell.angle_beta   90.00
_cell.angle_gamma   90.00
#
_symmetry.space_group_name_H-M   'P 1'
#
loop_
_entity.id
_entity.type
_entity.pdbx_description
1 polymer ?
#
loop_
_entity_poly.entity_id
_entity_poly.type
_entity_poly.pdbx_seq_one_letter_code
_entity_poly.pdbx_strand_id
1 'polypeptide(L)'
;VIFSQNPINPIADFLEHCERVFITMDSTSMISEAMSYGKSCVEILPLGHEKTNKFFTMAHHLEKEHYAHIFDGTLGNHHRKIDFHSLAQKALS
;
A
#
# COMPACT_ATOMS: atom_id res chain seq x y z
N VAL A 1 -2.73 1.82 22.07
CA VAL A 1 -1.87 1.04 21.14
C VAL A 1 -2.40 -0.39 21.14
N ILE A 2 -2.77 -0.91 19.97
CA ILE A 2 -3.09 -2.34 19.83
C ILE A 2 -1.75 -3.06 19.65
N PHE A 3 -1.45 -4.02 20.52
CA PHE A 3 -0.21 -4.78 20.48
C PHE A 3 -0.55 -6.26 20.50
N SER A 4 0.04 -7.03 19.59
CA SER A 4 -0.19 -8.46 19.52
C SER A 4 0.54 -9.17 20.65
N GLN A 5 -0.14 -10.10 21.34
CA GLN A 5 0.51 -10.93 22.36
C GLN A 5 1.58 -11.86 21.75
N ASN A 6 1.42 -12.20 20.46
CA ASN A 6 2.45 -12.84 19.65
C ASN A 6 3.10 -11.79 18.75
N PRO A 7 4.42 -11.53 18.82
CA PRO A 7 5.08 -10.41 18.11
C PRO A 7 5.22 -10.67 16.60
N ILE A 8 4.09 -10.85 15.92
CA ILE A 8 3.94 -10.98 14.48
C ILE A 8 3.48 -9.62 13.95
N ASN A 9 3.96 -9.22 12.77
CA ASN A 9 3.54 -7.98 12.12
C ASN A 9 2.01 -8.04 11.85
N PRO A 10 1.19 -7.17 12.48
CA PRO A 10 -0.26 -7.25 12.38
C PRO A 10 -0.82 -6.65 11.08
N ILE A 11 0.05 -6.19 10.16
CA ILE A 11 -0.39 -5.48 8.95
C ILE A 11 -1.37 -6.30 8.12
N ALA A 12 -1.15 -7.60 7.93
CA ALA A 12 -2.05 -8.46 7.16
C ALA A 12 -3.49 -8.43 7.67
N ASP A 13 -3.69 -8.46 8.99
CA ASP A 13 -5.01 -8.38 9.61
C ASP A 13 -5.67 -7.02 9.34
N PHE A 14 -4.90 -5.92 9.42
CA PHE A 14 -5.42 -4.60 9.08
C PHE A 14 -5.78 -4.47 7.60
N LEU A 15 -5.00 -5.09 6.70
CA LEU A 15 -5.29 -5.07 5.27
C LEU A 15 -6.57 -5.83 4.91
N GLU A 16 -6.90 -6.88 5.66
CA GLU A 16 -8.12 -7.66 5.45
C GLU A 16 -9.36 -7.01 6.09
N HIS A 17 -9.21 -6.42 7.28
CA HIS A 17 -10.35 -6.01 8.10
C HIS A 17 -10.63 -4.52 8.14
N CYS A 18 -9.67 -3.66 7.82
CA CYS A 18 -9.90 -2.23 7.78
C CYS A 18 -10.42 -1.80 6.40
N GLU A 19 -11.35 -0.85 6.40
CA GLU A 19 -11.74 -0.16 5.16
C GLU A 19 -10.54 0.57 4.54
N ARG A 20 -9.66 1.11 5.37
CA ARG A 20 -8.52 1.92 4.96
C ARG A 20 -7.34 1.79 5.90
N VAL A 21 -6.14 1.86 5.35
CA VAL A 21 -4.88 1.95 6.09
C VAL A 21 -4.08 3.16 5.61
N PHE A 22 -3.35 3.77 6.55
CA PHE A 22 -2.41 4.86 6.26
C PHE A 22 -1.00 4.35 6.53
N ILE A 23 -0.13 4.47 5.54
CA ILE A 23 1.24 3.95 5.59
C ILE A 23 2.21 5.07 5.20
N THR A 24 3.26 5.28 5.98
CA THR A 24 4.29 6.28 5.63
C THR A 24 5.03 5.87 4.36
N MET A 25 5.37 6.84 3.52
CA MET A 25 5.97 6.60 2.20
C MET A 25 7.29 5.79 2.22
N ASP A 26 8.02 5.83 3.33
CA ASP A 26 9.26 5.08 3.54
C ASP A 26 9.05 3.62 4.00
N SER A 27 7.83 3.24 4.37
CA SER A 27 7.47 1.88 4.80
C SER A 27 7.22 0.94 3.62
N THR A 28 8.21 0.80 2.74
CA THR A 28 8.08 0.12 1.43
C THR A 28 7.58 -1.31 1.53
N SER A 29 8.01 -2.08 2.52
CA SER A 29 7.56 -3.46 2.69
C SER A 29 6.07 -3.54 3.05
N MET A 30 5.59 -2.64 3.91
CA MET A 30 4.17 -2.57 4.25
C MET A 30 3.33 -2.11 3.06
N ILE A 31 3.82 -1.14 2.28
CA ILE A 31 3.17 -0.72 1.02
C ILE A 31 3.09 -1.91 0.07
N SER A 32 4.20 -2.61 -0.17
CA SER A 32 4.24 -3.79 -1.06
C SER A 32 3.23 -4.86 -0.64
N GLU A 33 3.14 -5.15 0.66
CA GLU A 33 2.16 -6.10 1.20
C GLU A 33 0.72 -5.60 0.98
N ALA A 34 0.47 -4.32 1.25
CA ALA A 34 -0.82 -3.68 1.07
C ALA A 34 -1.31 -3.63 -0.39
N MET A 35 -0.39 -3.56 -1.36
CA MET A 35 -0.73 -3.65 -2.79
C MET A 35 -1.00 -5.10 -3.23
N SER A 36 -0.48 -6.07 -2.48
CA SER A 36 -0.52 -7.49 -2.85
C SER A 36 -1.66 -8.26 -2.19
N TYR A 37 -2.17 -7.77 -1.05
CA TYR A 37 -3.07 -8.51 -0.18
C TYR A 37 -4.16 -7.63 0.44
N GLY A 38 -5.24 -8.28 0.86
CA GLY A 38 -6.35 -7.67 1.58
C GLY A 38 -7.33 -6.90 0.69
N LYS A 39 -8.20 -6.13 1.33
CA LYS A 39 -9.29 -5.38 0.68
C LYS A 39 -9.26 -3.88 1.01
N SER A 40 -8.40 -3.47 1.93
CA SER A 40 -8.30 -2.09 2.38
C SER A 40 -7.90 -1.13 1.25
N CYS A 41 -8.45 0.09 1.29
CA CYS A 41 -7.88 1.23 0.59
C CYS A 41 -6.55 1.63 1.23
N VAL A 42 -5.58 2.06 0.42
CA VAL A 42 -4.25 2.42 0.92
C VAL A 42 -3.97 3.89 0.68
N GLU A 43 -3.75 4.60 1.79
CA GLU A 43 -3.28 5.98 1.82
C GLU A 43 -1.79 6.03 2.13
N ILE A 44 -1.01 6.62 1.23
CA ILE A 44 0.42 6.83 1.43
C ILE A 44 0.63 8.22 2.02
N LEU A 45 1.14 8.27 3.26
CA LEU A 45 1.46 9.51 3.95
C LEU A 45 2.83 10.02 3.47
N PRO A 46 2.90 11.20 2.81
CA PRO A 46 4.17 11.80 2.41
C PRO A 46 4.99 12.25 3.64
N LEU A 47 6.32 12.19 3.50
CA LEU A 47 7.25 12.56 4.56
C LEU A 47 7.97 13.88 4.20
N GLY A 48 7.42 15.00 4.66
CA GLY A 48 8.08 16.32 4.61
C GLY A 48 8.42 16.82 3.20
N HIS A 49 9.30 17.83 3.11
CA HIS A 49 9.63 18.49 1.84
C HIS A 49 10.32 17.54 0.85
N GLU A 50 9.56 17.20 -0.17
CA GLU A 50 9.81 16.17 -1.17
C GLU A 50 11.09 16.45 -1.97
N LYS A 51 12.18 15.77 -1.61
CA LYS A 51 13.24 15.47 -2.57
C LYS A 51 12.81 14.24 -3.35
N THR A 52 12.72 14.38 -4.68
CA THR A 52 12.49 13.26 -5.60
C THR A 52 13.49 12.15 -5.29
N ASN A 53 12.98 11.03 -4.77
CA ASN A 53 13.75 9.87 -4.38
C ASN A 53 12.99 8.60 -4.80
N LYS A 54 13.60 7.43 -4.58
CA LYS A 54 12.98 6.15 -4.97
C LYS A 54 11.59 5.90 -4.36
N PHE A 55 11.34 6.37 -3.13
CA PHE A 55 10.05 6.21 -2.45
C PHE A 55 8.99 7.12 -3.07
N PHE A 56 9.35 8.36 -3.38
CA PHE A 56 8.50 9.29 -4.11
C PHE A 56 8.10 8.73 -5.48
N THR A 57 9.08 8.26 -6.26
CA THR A 57 8.84 7.65 -7.57
C THR A 57 7.93 6.42 -7.47
N MET A 58 8.16 5.55 -6.48
CA MET A 58 7.32 4.38 -6.24
C MET A 58 5.88 4.76 -5.91
N ALA A 59 5.67 5.69 -4.96
CA ALA A 59 4.34 6.11 -4.54
C ALA A 59 3.54 6.71 -5.70
N HIS A 60 4.16 7.58 -6.51
CA HIS A 60 3.51 8.21 -7.66
C HIS A 60 3.17 7.20 -8.76
N HIS A 61 3.99 6.17 -8.96
CA HIS A 61 3.63 5.07 -9.88
C HIS A 61 2.43 4.27 -9.37
N LEU A 62 2.39 3.95 -8.06
CA LEU A 62 1.27 3.22 -7.48
C LEU A 62 -0.04 4.01 -7.55
N GLU A 63 0.02 5.32 -7.31
CA GLU A 63 -1.13 6.20 -7.43
C GLU A 63 -1.64 6.28 -8.88
N LYS A 64 -0.74 6.50 -9.84
CA LYS A 64 -1.07 6.55 -11.27
C LYS A 64 -1.76 5.27 -11.77
N GLU A 65 -1.35 4.12 -11.25
CA GLU A 65 -1.92 2.80 -11.61
C GLU A 65 -3.14 2.42 -10.76
N HIS A 66 -3.62 3.35 -9.93
CA HIS A 66 -4.76 3.24 -9.04
C HIS A 66 -4.64 2.18 -7.93
N TYR A 67 -3.43 1.82 -7.51
CA TYR A 67 -3.22 0.87 -6.41
C TYR A 67 -3.23 1.53 -5.02
N ALA A 68 -2.86 2.80 -4.93
CA ALA A 68 -2.87 3.59 -3.69
C ALA A 68 -3.27 5.04 -3.98
N HIS A 69 -3.49 5.83 -2.93
CA HIS A 69 -3.65 7.28 -3.00
C HIS A 69 -2.55 7.94 -2.19
N ILE A 70 -1.88 8.97 -2.72
CA ILE A 70 -0.98 9.80 -1.91
C ILE A 70 -1.85 10.78 -1.16
N PHE A 71 -1.81 10.69 0.17
CA PHE A 71 -2.73 11.45 1.01
C PHE A 71 -2.45 12.96 0.89
N ASP A 72 -3.43 13.67 0.33
CA ASP A 72 -3.39 15.12 0.07
C ASP A 72 -4.33 15.92 1.00
N GLY A 73 -4.89 15.25 2.01
CA GLY A 73 -5.94 15.78 2.88
C GLY A 73 -7.34 15.27 2.52
N THR A 74 -7.49 14.56 1.40
CA THR A 74 -8.71 13.86 0.99
C THR A 74 -8.52 12.33 1.02
N LEU A 75 -9.62 11.59 0.94
CA LEU A 75 -9.59 10.12 0.91
C LEU A 75 -9.78 9.63 -0.53
N GLY A 76 -8.84 8.84 -1.04
CA GLY A 76 -8.97 8.17 -2.33
C GLY A 76 -9.81 6.89 -2.23
N ASN A 77 -10.25 6.30 -3.34
CA ASN A 77 -11.00 5.02 -3.32
C ASN A 77 -10.22 3.85 -3.97
N HIS A 78 -8.92 3.84 -3.75
CA HIS A 78 -7.97 2.92 -4.39
C HIS A 78 -7.81 1.65 -3.56
N HIS A 79 -8.58 0.62 -3.90
CA HIS A 79 -8.55 -0.71 -3.28
C HIS A 79 -8.04 -1.80 -4.23
N ARG A 80 -7.57 -1.43 -5.43
CA ARG A 80 -7.03 -2.37 -6.40
C ARG A 80 -5.82 -3.09 -5.81
N LYS A 81 -5.76 -4.40 -5.98
CA LYS A 81 -4.60 -5.24 -5.61
C LYS A 81 -3.93 -5.78 -6.86
N ILE A 82 -2.64 -6.07 -6.77
CA ILE A 82 -1.86 -6.66 -7.86
C ILE A 82 -2.29 -8.12 -8.02
N ASP A 83 -2.82 -8.45 -9.21
CA ASP A 83 -3.15 -9.82 -9.57
C ASP A 83 -1.90 -10.55 -10.09
N PHE A 84 -1.16 -11.15 -9.16
CA PHE A 84 0.02 -11.94 -9.50
C PHE A 84 -0.30 -13.21 -10.29
N HIS A 85 -1.50 -13.76 -10.17
CA HIS A 85 -1.88 -14.95 -10.90
C HIS A 85 -1.92 -14.65 -12.41
N SER A 86 -2.63 -13.58 -12.80
CA SER A 86 -2.69 -13.14 -14.20
C SER A 86 -1.30 -12.76 -14.74
N LEU A 87 -0.46 -12.11 -13.92
CA LEU A 87 0.91 -11.75 -14.31
C LEU A 87 1.79 -13.00 -14.54
N ALA A 88 1.70 -13.99 -13.64
CA ALA A 88 2.47 -15.23 -13.75
C ALA A 88 2.06 -16.02 -15.00
N GLN A 89 0.76 -16.11 -15.30
CA GLN A 89 0.27 -16.77 -16.51
C GLN A 89 0.82 -16.13 -17.78
N LYS A 90 0.83 -14.78 -17.84
CA LYS A 90 1.38 -14.03 -18.99
C LYS A 90 2.89 -14.21 -19.16
N ALA A 91 3.63 -14.40 -18.07
CA ALA A 91 5.08 -14.59 -18.13
C ALA A 91 5.49 -16.00 -18.61
N LEU A 92 4.58 -16.98 -18.45
CA LEU A 92 4.80 -18.38 -18.83
C LEU A 92 4.29 -18.72 -20.24
N SER A 93 3.54 -17.81 -20.88
CA SER A 93 3.06 -17.91 -22.27
C SER A 93 4.07 -17.34 -23.26
#